data_AF-A0A2E3Y2S3-F1
#
_entry.id   AF-A0A2E3Y2S3-F1
#
_cell.length_a   1.000
_cell.length_b   1.000
_cell.length_c   1.000
_cell.angle_alpha   90.00
_cell.angle_beta   90.00
_cell.angle_gamma   90.00
#
_symmetry.space_group_name_H-M   'P 1'
#
loop_
_entity.id
_entity.type
_entity.pdbx_description
1 polymer ?
#
loop_
_entity_poly.entity_id
_entity_poly.type
_entity_poly.pdbx_seq_one_letter_code
_entity_poly.pdbx_strand_id
1 'polypeptide(L)'
;MKTKIYPKVTFQVNYIIYEKNDTAILLDGAVRINNKNYYTSIPIDLVRFSHLCEKIIGFQKTNFLWKKLIGDNDQVCEIVPKNHLGEDLIFSTNETFIYQYLFQLKTA
;
A
#
# COMPACT_ATOMS: atom_id res chain seq x y z
N MET A 1 11.72 3.29 31.19
CA MET A 1 11.09 2.54 30.08
C MET A 1 12.12 2.40 28.97
N LYS A 2 12.47 1.18 28.55
CA LYS A 2 13.33 0.97 27.36
C LYS A 2 12.46 1.15 26.12
N THR A 3 12.72 2.18 25.33
CA THR A 3 12.13 2.37 24.01
C THR A 3 12.60 1.21 23.13
N LYS A 4 11.69 0.28 22.80
CA LYS A 4 11.95 -0.73 21.77
C LYS A 4 12.14 0.03 20.46
N ILE A 5 13.38 0.09 19.99
CA ILE A 5 13.70 0.60 18.66
C ILE A 5 13.29 -0.51 17.69
N TYR A 6 12.09 -0.40 17.13
CA TYR A 6 11.69 -1.28 16.04
C TYR A 6 12.49 -0.89 14.80
N PRO A 7 13.06 -1.84 14.05
CA PRO A 7 13.64 -1.53 12.76
C PRO A 7 12.59 -0.81 11.91
N LYS A 8 12.98 0.26 11.22
CA LYS A 8 12.08 1.01 10.33
C LYS A 8 11.70 0.09 9.17
N VAL A 9 10.55 -0.56 9.28
CA VAL A 9 10.00 -1.36 8.19
C VAL A 9 9.20 -0.42 7.28
N THR A 10 9.37 -0.58 5.98
CA THR A 10 8.67 0.20 4.96
C THR A 10 8.13 -0.74 3.90
N PHE A 11 6.95 -0.46 3.39
CA PHE A 11 6.36 -1.17 2.27
C PHE A 11 6.30 -0.25 1.06
N GLN A 12 7.10 -0.56 0.04
CA GLN A 12 7.08 0.13 -1.24
C GLN A 12 6.06 -0.55 -2.15
N VAL A 13 5.09 0.21 -2.63
CA VAL A 13 4.04 -0.28 -3.54
C VAL A 13 4.59 -0.30 -4.97
N ASN A 14 4.58 -1.47 -5.59
CA ASN A 14 4.92 -1.67 -6.99
C ASN A 14 3.68 -1.60 -7.88
N TYR A 15 2.58 -2.23 -7.43
CA TYR A 15 1.30 -2.23 -8.13
C TYR A 15 0.14 -1.97 -7.17
N ILE A 16 -0.87 -1.27 -7.69
CA ILE A 16 -2.17 -1.12 -7.06
C ILE A 16 -3.17 -1.80 -7.98
N ILE A 17 -3.83 -2.82 -7.47
CA ILE A 17 -4.77 -3.65 -8.24
C ILE A 17 -6.16 -3.46 -7.62
N TYR A 18 -7.13 -3.11 -8.46
CA TYR A 18 -8.52 -2.93 -8.07
C TYR A 18 -9.43 -3.74 -9.00
N GLU A 19 -10.23 -4.62 -8.43
CA GLU A 19 -11.33 -5.28 -9.14
C GLU A 19 -12.61 -4.45 -8.97
N LYS A 20 -13.31 -4.19 -10.07
CA LYS A 20 -14.52 -3.36 -10.04
C LYS A 20 -15.58 -3.96 -9.13
N ASN A 21 -16.13 -3.10 -8.27
CA ASN A 21 -17.14 -3.42 -7.26
C ASN A 21 -16.62 -4.29 -6.11
N ASP A 22 -15.31 -4.53 -6.03
CA ASP A 22 -14.71 -5.12 -4.84
C ASP A 22 -14.65 -4.08 -3.70
N THR A 23 -14.56 -4.60 -2.48
CA THR A 23 -14.46 -3.85 -1.23
C THR A 23 -13.02 -3.58 -0.81
N ALA A 24 -12.04 -4.13 -1.53
CA ALA A 24 -10.63 -3.98 -1.26
C ALA A 24 -9.80 -3.70 -2.51
N ILE A 25 -8.62 -3.15 -2.27
CA ILE A 25 -7.53 -2.98 -3.22
C ILE A 25 -6.41 -3.93 -2.80
N LEU A 26 -5.79 -4.60 -3.77
CA LEU A 26 -4.59 -5.38 -3.53
C LEU A 26 -3.36 -4.51 -3.83
N LEU A 27 -2.53 -4.30 -2.81
CA LEU A 27 -1.26 -3.61 -2.94
C LEU A 27 -0.16 -4.64 -3.11
N ASP A 28 0.44 -4.73 -4.29
CA ASP A 28 1.63 -5.56 -4.50
C ASP A 28 2.89 -4.72 -4.31
N GLY A 29 3.88 -5.25 -3.60
CA GLY A 29 5.05 -4.46 -3.26
C GLY A 29 6.17 -5.21 -2.56
N ALA A 30 7.14 -4.43 -2.10
CA ALA A 30 8.30 -4.92 -1.36
C ALA A 30 8.35 -4.32 0.04
N VAL A 31 8.39 -5.19 1.04
CA VAL A 31 8.67 -4.85 2.43
C VAL A 31 10.18 -4.84 2.63
N ARG A 32 10.73 -3.73 3.13
CA ARG A 32 12.15 -3.65 3.52
C ARG A 32 12.30 -3.86 5.02
N ILE A 33 12.93 -4.97 5.41
CA ILE A 33 13.25 -5.31 6.82
C ILE A 33 14.75 -5.57 6.91
N ASN A 34 15.47 -4.86 7.78
CA ASN A 34 16.91 -5.05 8.01
C ASN A 34 17.73 -5.10 6.71
N ASN A 35 17.45 -4.16 5.80
CA ASN A 35 18.11 -4.03 4.50
C ASN A 35 17.88 -5.20 3.51
N LYS A 36 16.93 -6.09 3.79
CA LYS A 36 16.43 -7.13 2.88
C LYS A 36 15.03 -6.78 2.38
N ASN A 37 14.75 -7.11 1.13
CA ASN A 37 13.44 -6.93 0.52
C ASN A 37 12.67 -8.25 0.51
N TYR A 38 11.40 -8.19 0.92
CA TYR A 38 10.46 -9.30 0.90
C TYR A 38 9.26 -8.88 0.06
N TYR A 39 9.00 -9.60 -1.02
CA TYR A 39 7.89 -9.29 -1.92
C TYR A 39 6.61 -9.93 -1.39
N THR A 40 5.53 -9.17 -1.34
CA THR A 40 4.24 -9.61 -0.83
C THR A 40 3.13 -8.71 -1.33
N SER A 41 1.90 -9.21 -1.26
CA SER A 41 0.70 -8.46 -1.60
C SER A 41 -0.16 -8.28 -0.35
N ILE A 42 -0.72 -7.09 -0.15
CA ILE A 42 -1.50 -6.72 1.03
C ILE A 42 -2.88 -6.23 0.57
N PRO A 43 -3.98 -6.94 0.89
CA PRO A 43 -5.31 -6.42 0.65
C PRO A 43 -5.60 -5.31 1.66
N ILE A 44 -6.21 -4.21 1.19
CA ILE A 44 -6.60 -3.07 2.02
C ILE A 44 -7.98 -2.59 1.59
N ASP A 45 -8.85 -2.26 2.55
CA ASP A 45 -10.16 -1.70 2.23
C ASP A 45 -10.03 -0.30 1.59
N LEU A 46 -11.04 0.08 0.80
CA LEU A 46 -10.99 1.31 -0.02
C LEU A 46 -10.84 2.59 0.82
N VAL A 47 -11.45 2.62 2.01
CA VAL A 47 -11.41 3.79 2.91
C VAL A 47 -10.01 3.94 3.50
N ARG A 48 -9.42 2.86 4.01
CA ARG A 48 -8.05 2.88 4.53
C ARG A 48 -7.04 3.20 3.44
N PHE A 49 -7.19 2.63 2.24
CA PHE A 49 -6.32 2.97 1.11
C PHE A 49 -6.34 4.48 0.84
N SER A 50 -7.55 5.06 0.72
CA SER A 50 -7.71 6.50 0.47
C SER A 50 -7.04 7.32 1.58
N HIS A 51 -7.29 6.97 2.84
CA HIS A 51 -6.71 7.66 3.99
C HIS A 51 -5.18 7.61 3.99
N LEU A 52 -4.59 6.45 3.73
CA LEU A 52 -3.13 6.29 3.67
C LEU A 52 -2.52 7.10 2.53
N CYS A 53 -3.13 7.05 1.33
CA CYS A 53 -2.69 7.85 0.21
C CYS A 53 -2.78 9.34 0.53
N GLU A 54 -3.91 9.84 1.03
CA GLU A 54 -4.04 11.28 1.36
C GLU A 54 -3.00 11.74 2.37
N LYS A 55 -2.69 10.92 3.37
CA LYS A 55 -1.68 11.24 4.38
C LYS A 55 -0.26 11.37 3.79
N ILE A 56 0.05 10.62 2.74
CA ILE A 56 1.42 10.48 2.21
C ILE A 56 1.63 11.34 0.96
N ILE A 57 0.70 11.26 0.02
CA ILE A 57 0.80 11.92 -1.29
C ILE A 57 -0.17 13.09 -1.44
N GLY A 58 -1.07 13.30 -0.47
CA GLY A 58 -2.03 14.40 -0.49
C GLY A 58 -3.26 14.14 -1.35
N PHE A 59 -4.34 14.87 -1.06
CA PHE A 59 -5.66 14.72 -1.67
C PHE A 59 -5.66 14.73 -3.21
N GLN A 60 -4.92 15.66 -3.83
CA GLN A 60 -4.91 15.78 -5.29
C GLN A 60 -4.33 14.54 -5.98
N LYS A 61 -3.20 14.02 -5.47
CA LYS A 61 -2.56 12.81 -6.01
C LYS A 61 -3.40 11.56 -5.72
N THR A 62 -4.03 11.47 -4.55
CA THR A 62 -4.96 10.38 -4.22
C THR A 62 -6.13 10.31 -5.19
N ASN A 63 -6.79 11.45 -5.45
CA ASN A 63 -7.88 11.50 -6.43
C ASN A 63 -7.43 11.16 -7.84
N PHE A 64 -6.19 11.52 -8.21
CA PHE A 64 -5.62 11.14 -9.49
C PHE A 64 -5.45 9.62 -9.61
N LEU A 65 -4.92 8.95 -8.58
CA LEU A 65 -4.83 7.49 -8.56
C LEU A 65 -6.21 6.84 -8.67
N TRP A 66 -7.18 7.32 -7.88
CA TRP A 66 -8.56 6.81 -7.95
C TRP A 66 -9.16 6.93 -9.34
N LYS A 67 -8.99 8.08 -9.99
CA LYS A 67 -9.46 8.28 -11.38
C LYS A 67 -8.84 7.29 -12.36
N LYS A 68 -7.60 6.83 -12.12
CA LYS A 68 -6.98 5.79 -12.93
C LYS A 68 -7.56 4.41 -12.62
N LEU A 69 -7.70 4.07 -11.35
CA LEU A 69 -8.24 2.78 -10.91
C LEU A 69 -9.68 2.53 -11.34
N ILE A 70 -10.54 3.56 -11.33
CA ILE A 70 -11.96 3.44 -11.69
C ILE A 70 -12.27 3.82 -13.14
N GLY A 71 -11.32 4.50 -13.80
CA GLY A 71 -11.50 5.01 -15.15
C GLY A 71 -11.24 3.97 -16.24
N ASP A 72 -10.65 2.84 -15.88
CA ASP A 72 -10.46 1.71 -16.79
C ASP A 72 -11.80 1.01 -17.08
N ASN A 73 -11.99 0.52 -18.31
CA ASN A 73 -13.17 -0.24 -18.70
C ASN A 73 -13.07 -1.73 -18.33
N ASP A 74 -11.87 -2.22 -18.04
CA ASP A 74 -11.64 -3.62 -17.68
C ASP A 74 -12.22 -3.96 -16.28
N GLN A 75 -12.47 -5.25 -16.04
CA GLN A 75 -12.96 -5.74 -14.74
C GLN A 75 -11.91 -5.56 -13.64
N VAL A 76 -10.64 -5.70 -13.99
CA VAL A 76 -9.50 -5.53 -13.09
C VAL A 76 -8.62 -4.43 -13.66
N CYS A 77 -8.31 -3.42 -12.85
CA CYS A 77 -7.37 -2.37 -13.18
C CYS A 77 -6.09 -2.56 -12.35
N GLU A 78 -4.94 -2.56 -13.02
CA GLU A 78 -3.63 -2.58 -12.40
C GLU A 78 -2.87 -1.30 -12.78
N ILE A 79 -2.34 -0.59 -11.79
CA ILE A 79 -1.50 0.58 -12.03
C ILE A 79 -0.18 0.50 -11.28
N VAL A 80 0.86 1.03 -11.92
CA VAL A 80 2.17 1.26 -11.29
C VAL A 80 2.17 2.70 -10.73
N PRO A 81 2.02 2.91 -9.41
CA PRO A 81 1.85 4.25 -8.84
C PRO A 81 3.03 5.17 -9.18
N LYS A 82 4.25 4.64 -9.27
CA LYS A 82 5.44 5.40 -9.66
C LYS A 82 5.28 6.11 -11.01
N ASN A 83 4.68 5.44 -11.99
CA ASN A 83 4.47 5.98 -13.34
C ASN A 83 3.44 7.13 -13.35
N HIS A 84 2.61 7.21 -12.30
CA HIS A 84 1.53 8.18 -12.17
C HIS A 84 1.86 9.32 -11.21
N LEU A 85 2.71 9.07 -10.20
CA LEU A 85 3.06 10.02 -9.16
C LEU A 85 4.42 10.70 -9.40
N GLY A 86 5.29 10.09 -10.21
CA GLY A 86 6.68 10.52 -10.41
C GLY A 86 7.64 10.13 -9.28
N GLU A 87 7.13 9.46 -8.23
CA GLU A 87 7.89 9.03 -7.06
C GLU A 87 7.35 7.70 -6.51
N ASP A 88 8.14 7.01 -5.69
CA ASP A 88 7.73 5.74 -5.10
C ASP A 88 6.65 5.96 -4.01
N LEU A 89 5.53 5.22 -4.11
CA LEU A 89 4.51 5.19 -3.05
C LEU A 89 4.98 4.25 -1.95
N ILE A 90 5.37 4.81 -0.80
CA ILE A 90 5.94 4.06 0.32
C ILE A 90 5.08 4.24 1.57
N PHE A 91 4.52 3.14 2.07
CA PHE A 91 3.82 3.09 3.34
C PHE A 91 4.79 2.76 4.49
N SER A 92 4.76 3.55 5.56
CA SER A 92 5.50 3.24 6.79
C SER A 92 4.75 2.16 7.58
N THR A 93 5.45 1.15 8.09
CA THR A 93 4.81 0.12 8.93
C THR A 93 4.54 0.57 10.37
N ASN A 94 4.81 1.83 10.70
CA ASN A 94 4.26 2.39 11.94
C ASN A 94 2.73 2.47 11.89
N GLU A 95 2.14 2.35 10.70
CA GLU A 95 0.71 2.07 10.53
C GLU A 95 0.44 0.64 11.02
N THR A 96 -0.27 0.54 12.14
CA THR A 96 -0.58 -0.71 12.87
C THR A 96 -1.02 -1.84 11.93
N PHE A 97 -1.76 -1.52 10.86
CA PHE A 97 -2.27 -2.49 9.90
C PHE A 97 -1.18 -3.23 9.11
N ILE A 98 -0.19 -2.51 8.54
CA ILE A 98 0.86 -3.15 7.75
C ILE A 98 1.73 -4.02 8.66
N TYR A 99 1.99 -3.54 9.88
CA TYR A 99 2.70 -4.34 10.88
C TYR A 99 1.92 -5.60 11.28
N GLN A 100 0.61 -5.48 11.51
CA GLN A 100 -0.26 -6.63 11.81
C GLN A 100 -0.25 -7.65 10.68
N TYR A 101 -0.46 -7.21 9.44
CA TYR A 101 -0.47 -8.11 8.28
C TYR A 101 0.89 -8.83 8.11
N LEU A 102 2.00 -8.12 8.26
CA LEU A 102 3.33 -8.70 8.06
C LEU A 102 3.83 -9.59 9.21
N PHE A 103 3.42 -9.32 10.44
CA PHE A 103 4.03 -9.95 11.64
C PHE A 103 3.06 -10.73 12.53
N GLN A 104 1.74 -10.57 12.39
CA GLN A 104 0.76 -11.39 13.12
C GLN A 104 0.29 -12.64 12.34
N LEU A 105 0.57 -12.73 11.02
CA LEU A 105 0.37 -13.96 10.26
C LEU A 105 1.34 -15.12 10.64
N LYS A 106 2.24 -14.92 11.61
CA LYS A 106 3.17 -15.95 12.11
C LYS A 106 2.64 -16.81 13.27
N THR A 107 1.34 -16.79 13.54
CA THR A 107 0.72 -17.74 14.48
C THR A 107 -0.41 -18.49 13.80
N ALA A 108 -0.04 -19.47 12.96
CA ALA A 108 -0.88 -20.59 12.57
C ALA A 108 0.02 -21.83 12.46
#